data_AF-A0A1D6HTN7-F1
#
_entry.id   AF-A0A1D6HTN7-F1
#
_cell.length_a   1.000
_cell.length_b   1.000
_cell.length_c   1.000
_cell.angle_alpha   90.00
_cell.angle_beta   90.00
_cell.angle_gamma   90.00
#
_symmetry.space_group_name_H-M   'P 1'
#
loop_
_entity.id
_entity.type
_entity.pdbx_description
1 polymer ?
#
loop_
_entity_poly.entity_id
_entity_poly.type
_entity_poly.pdbx_seq_one_letter_code
_entity_poly.pdbx_strand_id
1 'polypeptide(L)'
;MVDEALQRVPNNNGDTNIDELNQIRDSLAVMGDNSTAFSLPQPHLQRTKLCDMEDQELDPLYVKKRDQLKEVVASMIKPKIVQGRTLNGTEFVSFLGQIVDALNKGEIPSAGSLVEIFNKAILERCLKVYSEIMGRAGLPVSVDELREFHDLAKDEARRLFNKQHFGKHHAARSILKLDEEIKKVYRNLGQANEYQSSKLCEARFSECEDKMERLQVLKLPSMAKFDAGFLLCNRSFETDCVGPAKESYRHRMSKVSLFHLRVEIAFFP
;
A
#
# COMPACT_ATOMS: atom_id res chain seq x y z
N MET A 1 12.81 33.33 11.12
CA MET A 1 14.22 32.88 11.04
C MET A 1 14.37 31.40 10.66
N VAL A 2 13.97 30.43 11.48
CA VAL A 2 14.15 28.99 11.12
C VAL A 2 13.19 28.57 10.00
N ASP A 3 11.90 28.89 10.15
CA ASP A 3 10.90 28.53 9.15
C ASP A 3 11.20 29.15 7.78
N GLU A 4 11.63 30.42 7.77
CA GLU A 4 12.07 31.11 6.55
C GLU A 4 13.31 30.46 5.92
N ALA A 5 14.28 30.01 6.72
CA ALA A 5 15.49 29.35 6.21
C ALA A 5 15.20 27.97 5.59
N LEU A 6 14.12 27.32 6.03
CA LEU A 6 13.64 26.03 5.53
C LEU A 6 12.64 26.17 4.37
N GLN A 7 12.20 27.39 4.03
CA GLN A 7 11.34 27.58 2.86
C GLN A 7 12.08 27.27 1.56
N ARG A 8 11.34 26.69 0.61
CA ARG A 8 11.84 26.47 -0.74
C ARG A 8 12.23 27.78 -1.40
N VAL A 9 13.28 27.74 -2.19
CA VAL A 9 13.68 28.83 -3.07
C VAL A 9 13.03 28.59 -4.45
N PRO A 10 12.41 29.61 -5.06
CA PRO A 10 11.83 29.50 -6.40
C PRO A 10 12.88 29.07 -7.44
N ASN A 11 12.55 28.08 -8.27
CA ASN A 11 13.43 27.56 -9.31
C ASN A 11 12.82 27.74 -10.72
N ASN A 12 12.61 28.99 -11.13
CA ASN A 12 11.93 29.31 -12.40
C ASN A 12 12.70 28.88 -13.66
N ASN A 13 14.02 28.67 -13.53
CA ASN A 13 14.92 28.36 -14.64
C ASN A 13 15.32 26.88 -14.69
N GLY A 14 14.85 26.05 -13.76
CA GLY A 14 15.17 24.61 -13.71
C GLY A 14 16.63 24.30 -13.34
N ASP A 15 17.23 25.09 -12.44
CA ASP A 15 18.60 24.85 -11.94
C ASP A 15 18.63 23.63 -11.01
N THR A 16 19.42 22.62 -11.38
CA THR A 16 19.54 21.37 -10.62
C THR A 16 20.09 21.58 -9.21
N ASN A 17 20.94 22.58 -8.98
CA ASN A 17 21.48 22.85 -7.64
C ASN A 17 20.40 23.41 -6.70
N ILE A 18 19.44 24.18 -7.25
CA ILE A 18 18.31 24.69 -6.47
C ILE A 18 17.36 23.55 -6.12
N ASP A 19 17.18 22.58 -7.03
CA ASP A 19 16.39 21.38 -6.74
C ASP A 19 17.03 20.54 -5.62
N GLU A 20 18.34 20.32 -5.66
CA GLU A 20 19.08 19.63 -4.59
C GLU A 20 18.98 20.38 -3.25
N LEU A 21 19.17 21.70 -3.28
CA LEU A 21 19.02 22.54 -2.09
C LEU A 21 17.61 22.45 -1.49
N ASN A 22 16.57 22.50 -2.34
CA ASN A 22 15.19 22.38 -1.90
C ASN A 22 14.89 20.98 -1.37
N GLN A 23 15.48 19.91 -1.92
CA GLN A 23 15.37 18.57 -1.35
C GLN A 23 15.95 18.49 0.07
N ILE A 24 17.09 19.14 0.33
CA ILE A 24 17.69 19.21 1.68
C ILE A 24 16.76 19.96 2.63
N ARG A 25 16.23 21.11 2.21
CA ARG A 25 15.31 21.93 3.02
C ARG A 25 14.02 21.18 3.34
N ASP A 26 13.42 20.53 2.36
CA ASP A 26 12.23 19.71 2.56
C ASP A 26 12.50 18.58 3.55
N SER A 27 13.66 17.93 3.44
CA SER A 27 14.07 16.86 4.36
C SER A 27 14.22 17.39 5.79
N LEU A 28 14.87 18.53 5.99
CA LEU A 28 15.03 19.16 7.30
C LEU A 28 13.69 19.63 7.90
N ALA A 29 12.80 20.20 7.08
CA ALA A 29 11.46 20.62 7.50
C ALA A 29 10.60 19.42 7.94
N VAL A 30 10.79 18.26 7.32
CA VAL A 30 10.09 17.01 7.63
C VAL A 30 10.64 16.34 8.90
N MET A 31 11.93 16.46 9.18
CA MET A 31 12.58 15.76 10.30
C MET A 31 12.34 16.40 11.68
N GLY A 32 12.00 17.70 11.74
CA GLY A 32 11.85 18.43 13.00
C GLY A 32 10.46 19.02 13.21
N ASP A 33 9.67 18.46 14.13
CA ASP A 33 8.37 19.01 14.54
C ASP A 33 8.48 20.39 15.23
N ASN A 34 9.66 20.73 15.81
CA ASN A 34 9.92 21.97 16.56
C ASN A 34 11.35 22.47 16.32
N SER A 35 11.64 22.85 15.08
CA SER A 35 12.97 23.35 14.71
C SER A 35 13.27 24.69 15.40
N THR A 36 14.34 24.74 16.18
CA THR A 36 14.78 25.94 16.90
C THR A 36 16.22 26.26 16.51
N ALA A 37 16.55 27.54 16.38
CA ALA A 37 17.92 27.99 16.14
C ALA A 37 18.37 28.91 17.28
N PHE A 38 19.63 28.77 17.65
CA PHE A 38 20.28 29.58 18.67
C PHE A 38 21.69 29.92 18.20
N SER A 39 22.09 31.19 18.30
CA SER A 39 23.42 31.63 17.92
C SER A 39 24.32 31.80 19.14
N LEU A 40 25.54 31.27 19.05
CA LEU A 40 26.61 31.50 20.03
C LEU A 40 27.69 32.35 19.36
N PRO A 41 28.13 33.46 19.99
CA PRO A 41 29.26 34.23 19.49
C PRO A 41 30.56 33.42 19.64
N GLN A 42 31.64 33.89 19.04
CA GLN A 42 32.93 33.26 19.21
C GLN A 42 33.37 33.37 20.70
N PRO A 43 33.73 32.25 21.37
CA PRO A 43 34.06 32.26 22.80
C PRO A 43 35.40 32.93 23.11
N HIS A 44 36.40 32.75 22.25
CA HIS A 44 37.74 33.32 22.41
C HIS A 44 38.51 33.24 21.07
N LEU A 45 39.59 34.02 20.92
CA LEU A 45 40.45 34.00 19.73
C LEU A 45 41.29 32.71 19.63
N GLN A 46 41.77 32.20 20.76
CA GLN A 46 42.59 30.98 20.83
C GLN A 46 41.70 29.72 20.90
N ARG A 47 41.21 29.28 19.74
CA ARG A 47 40.24 28.17 19.63
C ARG A 47 40.77 26.80 20.11
N THR A 48 42.08 26.58 20.09
CA THR A 48 42.69 25.29 20.43
C THR A 48 42.82 25.03 21.94
N LYS A 49 42.59 26.05 22.77
CA LYS A 49 42.74 25.98 24.23
C LYS A 49 41.43 26.18 24.99
N LEU A 50 40.29 26.18 24.28
CA LEU A 50 38.98 26.50 24.87
C LEU A 50 38.58 25.59 26.04
N CYS A 51 39.02 24.32 26.02
CA CYS A 51 38.70 23.36 27.08
C CYS A 51 39.52 23.59 28.36
N ASP A 52 40.66 24.29 28.26
CA ASP A 52 41.56 24.57 29.38
C ASP A 52 41.31 25.97 29.96
N MET A 53 40.40 26.74 29.37
CA MET A 53 40.06 28.11 29.76
C MET A 53 38.92 28.11 30.76
N GLU A 54 39.05 28.96 31.77
CA GLU A 54 37.97 29.25 32.70
C GLU A 54 36.99 30.27 32.12
N ASP A 55 35.78 30.34 32.67
CA ASP A 55 34.73 31.23 32.18
C ASP A 55 35.13 32.72 32.18
N GLN A 56 36.06 33.13 33.06
CA GLN A 56 36.55 34.52 33.10
C GLN A 56 37.48 34.86 31.93
N GLU A 57 38.05 33.86 31.27
CA GLU A 57 38.92 34.02 30.10
C GLU A 57 38.11 34.05 28.79
N LEU A 58 36.82 33.72 28.84
CA LEU A 58 35.93 33.72 27.69
C LEU A 58 35.25 35.07 27.50
N ASP A 59 34.78 35.30 26.28
CA ASP A 59 33.96 36.46 25.96
C ASP A 59 32.70 36.49 26.86
N PRO A 60 32.44 37.57 27.63
CA PRO A 60 31.30 37.63 28.55
C PRO A 60 29.94 37.45 27.86
N LEU A 61 29.81 37.91 26.61
CA LEU A 61 28.60 37.72 25.82
C LEU A 61 28.43 36.25 25.43
N TYR A 62 29.52 35.54 25.12
CA TYR A 62 29.48 34.09 24.91
C TYR A 62 29.01 33.36 26.15
N VAL A 63 29.59 33.63 27.33
CA VAL A 63 29.21 32.98 28.59
C VAL A 63 27.72 33.19 28.86
N LYS A 64 27.25 34.44 28.76
CA LYS A 64 25.82 34.77 28.92
C LYS A 64 24.94 34.02 27.92
N LYS A 65 25.31 33.98 26.64
CA LYS A 65 24.54 33.29 25.59
C LYS A 65 24.54 31.77 25.76
N ARG A 66 25.67 31.19 26.19
CA ARG A 66 25.80 29.76 26.51
C ARG A 66 24.87 29.38 27.66
N ASP A 67 24.79 30.20 28.70
CA ASP A 67 23.91 29.91 29.83
C ASP A 67 22.43 30.07 29.47
N GLN A 68 22.08 31.06 28.64
CA GLN A 68 20.76 31.15 28.01
C GLN A 68 20.43 29.90 27.17
N LEU A 69 21.39 29.37 26.42
CA LEU A 69 21.19 28.13 25.65
C LEU A 69 20.87 26.95 26.57
N LYS A 70 21.54 26.82 27.73
CA LYS A 70 21.24 25.76 28.71
C LYS A 70 19.79 25.86 29.18
N GLU A 71 19.30 27.06 29.48
CA GLU A 71 17.91 27.30 29.88
C GLU A 71 16.92 26.94 28.75
N VAL A 72 17.21 27.36 27.51
CA VAL A 72 16.39 27.02 26.33
C VAL A 72 16.31 25.50 26.17
N VAL A 73 17.44 24.81 26.21
CA VAL A 73 17.48 23.35 26.09
C VAL A 73 16.68 22.70 27.21
N ALA A 74 16.89 23.12 28.47
CA ALA A 74 16.17 22.60 29.62
C ALA A 74 14.65 22.76 29.50
N SER A 75 14.18 23.90 28.97
CA SER A 75 12.75 24.16 28.75
C SER A 75 12.10 23.25 27.70
N MET A 76 12.90 22.68 26.79
CA MET A 76 12.46 21.86 25.66
C MET A 76 12.63 20.36 25.86
N ILE A 77 13.24 19.92 26.98
CA ILE A 77 13.48 18.50 27.24
C ILE A 77 12.15 17.74 27.28
N LYS A 78 12.04 16.72 26.43
CA LYS A 78 10.91 15.77 26.40
C LYS A 78 11.44 14.35 26.44
N PRO A 79 10.74 13.41 27.12
CA PRO A 79 11.12 12.01 27.07
C PRO A 79 11.15 11.49 25.62
N LYS A 80 12.14 10.66 25.28
CA LYS A 80 12.21 10.05 23.95
C LYS A 80 11.08 9.03 23.81
N ILE A 81 10.24 9.20 22.79
CA ILE A 81 9.13 8.29 22.50
C ILE A 81 9.46 7.48 21.23
N VAL A 82 9.35 6.16 21.32
CA VAL A 82 9.48 5.24 20.19
C VAL A 82 8.25 4.32 20.20
N GLN A 83 7.53 4.25 19.07
CA GLN A 83 6.29 3.46 18.94
C GLN A 83 5.23 3.74 20.03
N GLY A 84 5.12 5.01 20.44
CA GLY A 84 4.15 5.45 21.45
C GLY A 84 4.53 5.12 22.90
N ARG A 85 5.72 4.57 23.15
CA ARG A 85 6.24 4.31 24.51
C ARG A 85 7.44 5.20 24.81
N THR A 86 7.52 5.66 26.05
CA THR A 86 8.70 6.37 26.55
C THR A 86 9.85 5.38 26.69
N LEU A 87 10.99 5.71 26.09
CA LEU A 87 12.18 4.89 26.05
C LEU A 87 13.03 5.14 27.31
N ASN A 88 13.21 4.11 28.14
CA ASN A 88 14.13 4.16 29.28
C ASN A 88 15.56 3.72 28.87
N GLY A 89 16.52 3.76 29.81
CA GLY A 89 17.91 3.40 29.53
C GLY A 89 18.11 1.98 28.99
N THR A 90 17.40 0.99 29.55
CA THR A 90 17.49 -0.41 29.10
C THR A 90 16.91 -0.60 27.70
N GLU A 91 15.77 0.03 27.41
CA GLU A 91 15.13 -0.01 26.10
C GLU A 91 15.98 0.72 25.05
N PHE A 92 16.64 1.82 25.43
CA PHE A 92 17.55 2.55 24.57
C PHE A 92 18.76 1.70 24.16
N VAL A 93 19.40 1.01 25.10
CA VAL A 93 20.55 0.14 24.79
C VAL A 93 20.13 -1.00 23.86
N SER A 94 18.98 -1.64 24.12
CA SER A 94 18.44 -2.68 23.25
C SER A 94 18.14 -2.16 21.84
N PHE A 95 17.52 -0.99 21.74
CA PHE A 95 17.20 -0.34 20.46
C PHE A 95 18.47 0.03 19.68
N LEU A 96 19.48 0.57 20.36
CA LEU A 96 20.76 0.92 19.75
C LEU A 96 21.47 -0.33 19.20
N GLY A 97 21.46 -1.44 19.95
CA GLY A 97 22.01 -2.72 19.50
C GLY A 97 21.37 -3.20 18.20
N GLN A 98 20.03 -3.14 18.11
CA GLN A 98 19.31 -3.50 16.89
C GLN A 98 19.70 -2.65 15.67
N ILE A 99 19.91 -1.34 15.86
CA ILE A 99 20.36 -0.44 14.79
C ILE A 99 21.78 -0.81 14.34
N VAL A 100 22.69 -1.03 15.30
CA VAL A 100 24.08 -1.40 14.99
C VAL A 100 24.13 -2.74 14.26
N ASP A 101 23.34 -3.73 14.67
CA ASP A 101 23.25 -5.02 13.98
C ASP A 101 22.73 -4.88 12.55
N ALA A 102 21.69 -4.06 12.34
CA ALA A 102 21.15 -3.79 11.01
C ALA A 102 22.17 -3.06 10.11
N LEU A 103 22.94 -2.12 10.66
CA LEU A 103 24.05 -1.45 9.97
C LEU A 103 25.12 -2.47 9.57
N ASN A 104 25.55 -3.32 10.50
CA ASN A 104 26.60 -4.32 10.28
C ASN A 104 26.22 -5.38 9.24
N LYS A 105 24.92 -5.71 9.15
CA LYS A 105 24.40 -6.64 8.14
C LYS A 105 24.15 -6.00 6.77
N GLY A 106 24.36 -4.68 6.63
CA GLY A 106 24.06 -3.95 5.40
C GLY A 106 22.56 -3.84 5.10
N GLU A 107 21.71 -4.07 6.10
CA GLU A 107 20.24 -3.95 5.99
C GLU A 107 19.79 -2.48 5.91
N ILE A 108 20.69 -1.54 6.25
CA ILE A 108 20.52 -0.11 6.06
C ILE A 108 21.29 0.33 4.80
N PRO A 109 20.63 0.48 3.63
CA PRO A 109 21.27 1.03 2.45
C PRO A 109 21.80 2.45 2.72
N SER A 110 23.06 2.68 2.39
CA SER A 110 23.80 3.93 2.60
C SER A 110 23.24 5.18 1.90
N ALA A 111 22.22 5.01 1.05
CA ALA A 111 21.58 6.08 0.28
C ALA A 111 20.04 6.16 0.45
N GLY A 112 19.44 5.31 1.29
CA GLY A 112 17.98 5.29 1.51
C GLY A 112 17.55 6.08 2.74
N SER A 113 16.33 6.64 2.72
CA SER A 113 15.76 7.26 3.92
C SER A 113 15.60 6.21 5.03
N LEU A 114 16.16 6.47 6.21
CA LEU A 114 16.00 5.63 7.42
C LEU A 114 14.54 5.28 7.67
N VAL A 115 13.63 6.21 7.39
CA VAL A 115 12.19 5.99 7.55
C VAL A 115 11.64 4.93 6.60
N GLU A 116 12.13 4.88 5.36
CA GLU A 116 11.71 3.87 4.38
C GLU A 116 12.15 2.46 4.79
N ILE A 117 13.32 2.34 5.43
CA ILE A 117 13.85 1.07 5.94
C ILE A 117 12.99 0.56 7.10
N PHE A 118 12.72 1.41 8.09
CA PHE A 118 11.86 1.06 9.22
C PHE A 118 10.43 0.74 8.79
N ASN A 119 9.91 1.43 7.77
CA ASN A 119 8.57 1.19 7.25
C ASN A 119 8.47 -0.03 6.31
N LYS A 120 9.59 -0.55 5.77
CA LYS A 120 9.57 -1.70 4.84
C LYS A 120 8.94 -2.94 5.47
N ALA A 121 9.39 -3.35 6.66
CA ALA A 121 8.84 -4.50 7.36
C ALA A 121 7.36 -4.31 7.73
N ILE A 122 6.94 -3.06 7.96
CA ILE A 122 5.54 -2.71 8.23
C ILE A 122 4.71 -2.86 6.96
N LEU A 123 5.19 -2.37 5.82
CA LEU A 123 4.55 -2.52 4.51
C LEU A 123 4.34 -4.00 4.17
N GLU A 124 5.37 -4.84 4.35
CA GLU A 124 5.27 -6.29 4.12
C GLU A 124 4.20 -6.94 4.99
N ARG A 125 4.12 -6.59 6.28
CA ARG A 125 3.04 -7.06 7.17
C ARG A 125 1.66 -6.58 6.74
N CYS A 126 1.52 -5.33 6.31
CA CYS A 126 0.25 -4.78 5.84
C CYS A 126 -0.23 -5.50 4.56
N LEU A 127 0.68 -5.76 3.63
CA LEU A 127 0.38 -6.51 2.40
C LEU A 127 0.02 -7.97 2.69
N LYS A 128 0.64 -8.58 3.70
CA LYS A 128 0.28 -9.92 4.16
C LYS A 128 -1.15 -9.96 4.69
N VAL A 129 -1.53 -9.03 5.57
CA VAL A 129 -2.91 -8.92 6.09
C VAL A 129 -3.90 -8.69 4.97
N TYR A 130 -3.58 -7.78 4.03
CA TYR A 130 -4.41 -7.54 2.86
C TYR A 130 -4.64 -8.83 2.05
N SER A 131 -3.57 -9.56 1.76
CA SER A 131 -3.63 -10.81 0.97
C SER A 131 -4.38 -11.92 1.70
N GLU A 132 -4.23 -12.04 3.03
CA GLU A 132 -4.96 -13.03 3.84
C GLU A 132 -6.47 -12.77 3.85
N ILE A 133 -6.90 -11.50 3.91
CA ILE A 133 -8.32 -11.14 3.86
C ILE A 133 -8.87 -11.41 2.46
N MET A 134 -8.16 -10.95 1.41
CA MET A 134 -8.56 -11.20 0.02
C MET A 134 -8.63 -12.68 -0.32
N GLY A 135 -7.76 -13.52 0.26
CA GLY A 135 -7.75 -14.96 0.05
C GLY A 135 -9.01 -15.67 0.56
N ARG A 136 -9.78 -15.04 1.46
CA ARG A 136 -11.04 -15.59 1.99
C ARG A 136 -12.21 -15.49 1.03
N ALA A 137 -12.11 -14.66 -0.02
CA ALA A 137 -13.16 -14.51 -1.02
C ALA A 137 -13.45 -15.81 -1.79
N GLY A 138 -12.45 -16.69 -1.96
CA GLY A 138 -12.66 -17.99 -2.60
C GLY A 138 -13.12 -17.90 -4.06
N LEU A 139 -12.21 -17.47 -4.95
CA LEU A 139 -12.52 -17.23 -6.36
C LEU A 139 -13.09 -18.48 -7.08
N PRO A 140 -14.04 -18.33 -8.03
CA PRO A 140 -14.56 -17.06 -8.54
C PRO A 140 -15.73 -16.48 -7.73
N VAL A 141 -15.78 -15.15 -7.65
CA VAL A 141 -16.83 -14.36 -6.98
C VAL A 141 -17.34 -13.24 -7.88
N SER A 142 -18.47 -12.63 -7.50
CA SER A 142 -18.99 -11.45 -8.19
C SER A 142 -18.03 -10.25 -8.10
N VAL A 143 -18.17 -9.30 -9.03
CA VAL A 143 -17.34 -8.07 -9.02
C VAL A 143 -17.60 -7.23 -7.77
N ASP A 144 -18.86 -7.16 -7.33
CA ASP A 144 -19.25 -6.40 -6.14
C ASP A 144 -18.69 -7.05 -4.86
N GLU A 145 -18.78 -8.36 -4.74
CA GLU A 145 -18.21 -9.11 -3.60
C GLU A 145 -16.68 -8.98 -3.56
N LEU A 146 -16.00 -9.09 -4.70
CA LEU A 146 -14.55 -8.89 -4.77
C LEU A 146 -14.16 -7.46 -4.33
N ARG A 147 -14.97 -6.46 -4.66
CA ARG A 147 -14.78 -5.07 -4.24
C ARG A 147 -15.00 -4.90 -2.74
N GLU A 148 -16.00 -5.54 -2.16
CA GLU A 148 -16.26 -5.51 -0.71
C GLU A 148 -15.08 -6.10 0.09
N PHE A 149 -14.53 -7.24 -0.35
CA PHE A 149 -13.31 -7.80 0.24
C PHE A 149 -12.11 -6.86 0.08
N HIS A 150 -11.97 -6.19 -1.06
CA HIS A 150 -10.90 -5.21 -1.30
C HIS A 150 -10.97 -4.05 -0.33
N ASP A 151 -12.15 -3.44 -0.19
CA ASP A 151 -12.34 -2.27 0.68
C ASP A 151 -12.06 -2.63 2.15
N LEU A 152 -12.60 -3.76 2.62
CA LEU A 152 -12.33 -4.28 3.97
C LEU A 152 -10.83 -4.56 4.20
N ALA A 153 -10.18 -5.25 3.27
CA ALA A 153 -8.77 -5.61 3.38
C ALA A 153 -7.87 -4.37 3.38
N LYS A 154 -8.20 -3.39 2.54
CA LYS A 154 -7.47 -2.12 2.41
C LYS A 154 -7.59 -1.28 3.67
N ASP A 155 -8.79 -1.17 4.24
CA ASP A 155 -9.01 -0.42 5.47
C ASP A 155 -8.25 -1.03 6.64
N GLU A 156 -8.25 -2.35 6.77
CA GLU A 156 -7.52 -3.04 7.84
C GLU A 156 -6.00 -2.90 7.67
N ALA A 157 -5.48 -3.02 6.44
CA ALA A 157 -4.07 -2.79 6.13
C ALA A 157 -3.65 -1.35 6.45
N ARG A 158 -4.48 -0.35 6.11
CA ARG A 158 -4.24 1.07 6.42
C ARG A 158 -4.26 1.34 7.92
N ARG A 159 -5.21 0.74 8.65
CA ARG A 159 -5.31 0.84 10.11
C ARG A 159 -4.05 0.29 10.78
N LEU A 160 -3.56 -0.87 10.31
CA LEU A 160 -2.33 -1.46 10.80
C LEU A 160 -1.12 -0.55 10.53
N PHE A 161 -1.02 -0.01 9.32
CA PHE A 161 0.05 0.90 8.94
C PHE A 161 0.07 2.15 9.83
N ASN A 162 -1.07 2.84 9.96
CA ASN A 162 -1.27 4.04 10.79
C ASN A 162 -0.86 3.84 12.26
N LYS A 163 -0.98 2.61 12.78
CA LYS A 163 -0.60 2.29 14.17
C LYS A 163 0.90 2.10 14.37
N GLN A 164 1.62 1.66 13.35
CA GLN A 164 3.00 1.16 13.49
C GLN A 164 4.05 2.01 12.78
N HIS A 165 3.65 2.82 11.79
CA HIS A 165 4.62 3.50 10.93
C HIS A 165 5.51 4.48 11.70
N PHE A 166 6.73 4.62 11.19
CA PHE A 166 7.71 5.56 11.66
C PHE A 166 7.69 6.83 10.80
N GLY A 167 7.86 8.00 11.43
CA GLY A 167 7.93 9.32 10.78
C GLY A 167 6.58 9.85 10.26
N LYS A 168 6.05 10.94 10.84
CA LYS A 168 4.73 11.51 10.49
C LYS A 168 4.63 11.99 9.04
N HIS A 169 5.65 12.66 8.51
CA HIS A 169 5.60 13.23 7.15
C HIS A 169 6.04 12.25 6.04
N HIS A 170 6.96 11.33 6.33
CA HIS A 170 7.27 10.20 5.43
C HIS A 170 6.19 9.11 5.43
N ALA A 171 5.24 9.14 6.38
CA ALA A 171 4.05 8.33 6.36
C ALA A 171 3.24 8.55 5.08
N ALA A 172 3.12 9.79 4.59
CA ALA A 172 2.39 10.08 3.36
C ALA A 172 2.97 9.36 2.13
N ARG A 173 4.30 9.40 1.96
CA ARG A 173 4.99 8.68 0.86
C ARG A 173 4.90 7.16 1.03
N SER A 174 5.02 6.68 2.26
CA SER A 174 4.95 5.24 2.56
C SER A 174 3.52 4.70 2.40
N ILE A 175 2.49 5.49 2.72
CA ILE A 175 1.07 5.19 2.47
C ILE A 175 0.79 5.13 0.97
N LEU A 176 1.31 6.09 0.19
CA LEU A 176 1.20 6.04 -1.27
C LEU A 176 1.81 4.76 -1.83
N LYS A 177 2.98 4.36 -1.31
CA LYS A 177 3.62 3.08 -1.70
C LYS A 177 2.78 1.87 -1.31
N LEU A 178 2.17 1.85 -0.11
CA LEU A 178 1.24 0.80 0.30
C LEU A 178 0.06 0.69 -0.68
N ASP A 179 -0.54 1.83 -1.04
CA ASP A 179 -1.66 1.87 -1.98
C ASP A 179 -1.28 1.38 -3.38
N GLU A 180 -0.09 1.71 -3.87
CA GLU A 180 0.41 1.22 -5.14
C GLU A 180 0.59 -0.30 -5.14
N GLU A 181 1.17 -0.86 -4.07
CA GLU A 181 1.33 -2.32 -3.94
C GLU A 181 -0.01 -3.03 -3.77
N ILE A 182 -0.95 -2.48 -2.98
CA ILE A 182 -2.32 -3.00 -2.86
C ILE A 182 -3.02 -3.01 -4.24
N LYS A 183 -2.89 -1.94 -5.03
CA LYS A 183 -3.45 -1.87 -6.38
C LYS A 183 -2.88 -2.96 -7.29
N LYS A 184 -1.58 -3.27 -7.19
CA LYS A 184 -0.96 -4.36 -7.97
C LYS A 184 -1.56 -5.71 -7.59
N VAL A 185 -1.64 -6.02 -6.30
CA VAL A 185 -2.23 -7.29 -5.81
C VAL A 185 -3.69 -7.40 -6.22
N TYR A 186 -4.47 -6.32 -6.08
CA TYR A 186 -5.88 -6.30 -6.48
C TYR A 186 -6.09 -6.57 -7.97
N ARG A 187 -5.28 -5.96 -8.86
CA ARG A 187 -5.34 -6.23 -10.30
C ARG A 187 -5.07 -7.69 -10.62
N ASN A 188 -4.06 -8.29 -9.99
CA ASN A 188 -3.73 -9.70 -10.19
C ASN A 188 -4.87 -10.62 -9.74
N LEU A 189 -5.51 -10.31 -8.60
CA LEU A 189 -6.68 -11.05 -8.12
C LEU A 189 -7.90 -10.88 -9.04
N GLY A 190 -8.11 -9.69 -9.59
CA GLY A 190 -9.15 -9.45 -10.59
C GLY A 190 -8.98 -10.32 -11.83
N GLN A 191 -7.76 -10.39 -12.37
CA GLN A 191 -7.42 -11.27 -13.50
C GLN A 191 -7.61 -12.75 -13.15
N ALA A 192 -7.19 -13.18 -11.95
CA ALA A 192 -7.41 -14.55 -11.50
C ALA A 192 -8.91 -14.87 -11.35
N ASN A 193 -9.71 -13.92 -10.86
CA ASN A 193 -11.16 -14.08 -10.71
C ASN A 193 -11.84 -14.24 -12.07
N GLU A 194 -11.47 -13.41 -13.04
CA GLU A 194 -11.97 -13.48 -14.42
C GLU A 194 -11.60 -14.79 -15.09
N TYR A 195 -10.35 -15.25 -14.91
CA TYR A 195 -9.91 -16.54 -15.42
C TYR A 195 -10.70 -17.72 -14.84
N GLN A 196 -10.84 -17.78 -13.51
CA GLN A 196 -11.59 -18.87 -12.86
C GLN A 196 -13.08 -18.84 -13.22
N SER A 197 -13.67 -17.65 -13.31
CA SER A 197 -15.06 -17.48 -13.73
C SER A 197 -15.25 -17.95 -15.18
N SER A 198 -14.36 -17.57 -16.09
CA SER A 198 -14.40 -17.99 -17.48
C SER A 198 -14.25 -19.50 -17.62
N LYS A 199 -13.32 -20.10 -16.89
CA LYS A 199 -13.10 -21.55 -16.88
C LYS A 199 -14.33 -22.32 -16.39
N LEU A 200 -14.94 -21.86 -15.29
CA LEU A 200 -16.13 -22.46 -14.71
C LEU A 200 -17.32 -22.35 -15.68
N CYS A 201 -17.57 -21.17 -16.21
CA CYS A 201 -18.71 -20.92 -17.09
C CYS A 201 -18.56 -21.59 -18.47
N GLU A 202 -17.35 -21.67 -19.03
CA GLU A 202 -17.10 -22.45 -20.25
C GLU A 202 -17.37 -23.93 -20.01
N ALA A 203 -16.86 -24.51 -18.92
CA ALA A 203 -17.11 -25.93 -18.61
C ALA A 203 -18.62 -26.24 -18.53
N ARG A 204 -19.39 -25.38 -17.85
CA ARG A 204 -20.86 -25.52 -17.77
C ARG A 204 -21.56 -25.31 -19.11
N PHE A 205 -21.06 -24.39 -19.93
CA PHE A 205 -21.58 -24.13 -21.25
C PHE A 205 -21.33 -25.33 -22.18
N SER A 206 -20.10 -25.85 -22.25
CA SER A 206 -19.74 -27.02 -23.05
C SER A 206 -20.50 -28.28 -22.61
N GLU A 207 -20.66 -28.52 -21.30
CA GLU A 207 -21.49 -29.63 -20.79
C GLU A 207 -22.92 -29.56 -21.30
N CYS A 208 -23.47 -28.35 -21.40
CA CYS A 208 -24.79 -28.17 -21.97
C CYS A 208 -24.80 -28.39 -23.49
N GLU A 209 -23.87 -27.78 -24.23
CA GLU A 209 -23.77 -27.96 -25.68
C GLU A 209 -23.68 -29.44 -26.07
N ASP A 210 -22.78 -30.20 -25.43
CA ASP A 210 -22.63 -31.64 -25.65
C ASP A 210 -23.94 -32.40 -25.42
N LYS A 211 -24.70 -32.01 -24.40
CA LYS A 211 -25.99 -32.62 -24.08
C LYS A 211 -27.04 -32.29 -25.14
N MET A 212 -27.08 -31.05 -25.60
CA MET A 212 -28.02 -30.61 -26.63
C MET A 212 -27.70 -31.24 -27.99
N GLU A 213 -26.42 -31.34 -28.37
CA GLU A 213 -25.98 -32.00 -29.60
C GLU A 213 -26.39 -33.49 -29.62
N ARG A 214 -26.18 -34.22 -28.51
CA ARG A 214 -26.62 -35.63 -28.38
C ARG A 214 -28.12 -35.80 -28.60
N LEU A 215 -28.94 -34.84 -28.17
CA LEU A 215 -30.39 -34.88 -28.35
C LEU A 215 -30.81 -34.60 -29.80
N GLN A 216 -30.02 -33.85 -30.57
CA GLN A 216 -30.28 -33.55 -31.99
C GLN A 216 -30.02 -34.75 -32.92
N VAL A 217 -29.08 -35.64 -32.56
CA VAL A 217 -28.69 -36.80 -33.40
C VAL A 217 -29.66 -38.01 -33.26
N LEU A 218 -30.63 -37.93 -32.35
CA LEU A 218 -31.62 -39.00 -32.16
C LEU A 218 -32.58 -39.09 -33.36
N LYS A 219 -32.81 -40.32 -33.89
CA LYS A 219 -33.68 -40.59 -35.05
C LYS A 219 -35.12 -40.05 -34.93
N LEU A 220 -35.61 -39.83 -33.71
CA LEU A 220 -36.91 -39.22 -33.40
C LEU A 220 -36.71 -38.28 -32.20
N PRO A 221 -36.25 -37.04 -32.42
CA PRO A 221 -36.14 -36.06 -31.35
C PRO A 221 -37.56 -35.65 -30.95
N SER A 222 -38.02 -36.06 -29.77
CA SER A 222 -39.26 -35.49 -29.23
C SER A 222 -38.96 -34.10 -28.71
N MET A 223 -39.59 -33.05 -29.26
CA MET A 223 -39.39 -31.65 -28.85
C MET A 223 -39.46 -31.48 -27.33
N ALA A 224 -40.41 -32.14 -26.66
CA ALA A 224 -40.53 -32.12 -25.20
C ALA A 224 -39.26 -32.55 -24.44
N LYS A 225 -38.45 -33.47 -24.98
CA LYS A 225 -37.17 -33.89 -24.36
C LYS A 225 -36.06 -32.87 -24.60
N PHE A 226 -36.07 -32.19 -25.75
CA PHE A 226 -35.13 -31.12 -26.05
C PHE A 226 -35.40 -29.90 -25.14
N ASP A 227 -36.66 -29.48 -25.03
CA ASP A 227 -37.09 -28.37 -24.17
C ASP A 227 -36.78 -28.64 -22.70
N ALA A 228 -37.11 -29.84 -22.22
CA ALA A 228 -36.78 -30.26 -20.86
C ALA A 228 -35.24 -30.29 -20.62
N GLY A 229 -34.48 -30.73 -21.63
CA GLY A 229 -33.01 -30.72 -21.59
C GLY A 229 -32.44 -29.31 -21.47
N PHE A 230 -32.94 -28.39 -22.30
CA PHE A 230 -32.54 -26.99 -22.32
C PHE A 230 -32.92 -26.25 -21.03
N LEU A 231 -34.13 -26.45 -20.50
CA LEU A 231 -34.54 -25.87 -19.23
C LEU A 231 -33.66 -26.33 -18.06
N LEU A 232 -33.26 -27.60 -18.06
CA LEU A 232 -32.34 -28.13 -17.05
C LEU A 232 -30.96 -27.50 -17.16
N CYS A 233 -30.43 -27.38 -18.38
CA CYS A 233 -29.17 -26.68 -18.66
C CYS A 233 -29.18 -25.23 -18.20
N ASN A 234 -30.24 -24.49 -18.54
CA ASN A 234 -30.34 -23.08 -18.21
C ASN A 234 -30.37 -22.90 -16.69
N ARG A 235 -31.10 -23.77 -15.97
CA ARG A 235 -31.12 -23.78 -14.51
C ARG A 235 -29.74 -24.10 -13.91
N SER A 236 -29.06 -25.14 -14.38
CA SER A 236 -27.72 -25.49 -13.86
C SER A 236 -26.69 -24.41 -14.16
N PHE A 237 -26.74 -23.82 -15.37
CA PHE A 237 -25.88 -22.70 -15.73
C PHE A 237 -26.12 -21.48 -14.84
N GLU A 238 -27.38 -21.09 -14.63
CA GLU A 238 -27.71 -19.94 -13.77
C GLU A 238 -27.31 -20.14 -12.31
N THR A 239 -27.31 -21.38 -11.83
CA THR A 239 -26.91 -21.70 -10.45
C THR A 239 -25.40 -21.78 -10.29
N ASP A 240 -24.70 -22.41 -11.24
CA ASP A 240 -23.30 -22.83 -11.05
C ASP A 240 -22.29 -21.89 -11.72
N CYS A 241 -22.67 -21.15 -12.76
CA CYS A 241 -21.79 -20.15 -13.36
C CYS A 241 -21.84 -18.87 -12.51
N VAL A 242 -20.69 -18.49 -11.96
CA VAL A 242 -20.52 -17.37 -11.02
C VAL A 242 -19.36 -16.50 -11.47
N GLY A 243 -19.44 -15.20 -11.16
CA GLY A 243 -18.40 -14.22 -11.41
C GLY A 243 -18.55 -13.45 -12.72
N PRO A 244 -17.54 -12.65 -13.11
CA PRO A 244 -17.64 -11.67 -14.18
C PRO A 244 -17.94 -12.27 -15.56
N ALA A 245 -17.58 -13.53 -15.81
CA ALA A 245 -17.83 -14.15 -17.11
C ALA A 245 -19.31 -14.51 -17.34
N LYS A 246 -20.13 -14.57 -16.28
CA LYS A 246 -21.50 -15.08 -16.34
C LYS A 246 -22.36 -14.44 -17.42
N GLU A 247 -22.35 -13.12 -17.52
CA GLU A 247 -23.22 -12.40 -18.46
C GLU A 247 -22.84 -12.69 -19.92
N SER A 248 -21.55 -12.82 -20.22
CA SER A 248 -21.05 -13.18 -21.56
C SER A 248 -21.53 -14.57 -21.97
N TYR A 249 -21.40 -15.56 -21.07
CA TYR A 249 -21.86 -16.93 -21.34
C TYR A 249 -23.39 -17.06 -21.34
N ARG A 250 -24.10 -16.27 -20.54
CA ARG A 250 -25.57 -16.17 -20.59
C ARG A 250 -26.04 -15.74 -21.98
N HIS A 251 -25.36 -14.76 -22.58
CA HIS A 251 -25.67 -14.36 -23.96
C HIS A 251 -25.35 -15.47 -24.99
N ARG A 252 -24.28 -16.25 -24.80
CA ARG A 252 -24.01 -17.42 -25.66
C ARG A 252 -25.12 -18.46 -25.53
N MET A 253 -25.59 -18.75 -24.32
CA MET A 253 -26.66 -19.71 -24.05
C MET A 253 -28.00 -19.29 -24.71
N SER A 254 -28.32 -17.99 -24.72
CA SER A 254 -29.53 -17.50 -25.40
C SER A 254 -29.47 -17.62 -26.93
N LYS A 255 -28.28 -17.59 -27.53
CA LYS A 255 -28.11 -17.84 -28.98
C LYS A 255 -28.34 -19.29 -29.37
N VAL A 256 -27.99 -20.25 -28.51
CA VAL A 256 -28.31 -21.68 -28.72
C VAL A 256 -29.84 -21.87 -28.77
N SER A 257 -30.58 -21.14 -27.94
CA SER A 257 -32.05 -21.08 -27.99
C SER A 257 -32.60 -20.42 -29.27
N LEU A 258 -31.90 -19.45 -29.87
CA LEU A 258 -32.33 -18.78 -31.11
C LEU A 258 -32.02 -19.59 -32.38
N PHE A 259 -30.96 -20.39 -32.38
CA PHE A 259 -30.73 -21.38 -33.44
C PHE A 259 -31.85 -22.43 -33.47
N HIS A 260 -32.44 -22.77 -32.32
CA HIS A 260 -33.62 -23.63 -32.22
C HIS A 260 -34.86 -23.01 -32.91
N LEU A 261 -35.16 -21.73 -32.67
CA LEU A 261 -36.24 -21.00 -33.35
C LEU A 261 -36.08 -20.93 -34.88
N ARG A 262 -34.85 -20.95 -35.40
CA ARG A 262 -34.61 -20.97 -36.85
C ARG A 262 -34.83 -22.35 -37.49
N VAL A 263 -34.60 -23.44 -36.75
CA VAL A 263 -34.92 -24.80 -37.21
C VAL A 263 -36.43 -25.02 -37.26
N GLU A 264 -37.19 -24.37 -36.38
CA GLU A 264 -38.66 -24.33 -36.36
C GLU A 264 -39.25 -23.86 -37.69
N ILE A 265 -38.63 -22.87 -38.34
CA ILE A 265 -39.08 -22.31 -39.64
C ILE A 265 -38.72 -23.26 -40.81
N ALA A 266 -37.70 -24.12 -40.66
CA ALA A 266 -37.24 -25.00 -41.73
C ALA A 266 -37.96 -26.38 -41.74
N PHE A 267 -38.61 -26.77 -40.65
CA PHE A 267 -39.29 -28.07 -40.51
C PHE A 267 -40.82 -28.01 -40.52
N PHE A 268 -41.42 -26.81 -40.61
CA PHE A 268 -42.81 -26.63 -41.00
C PHE A 268 -42.87 -26.18 -42.47
N PRO A 269 -43.45 -26.96 -43.39
CA PRO A 269 -43.80 -26.47 -44.73
C PRO A 269 -44.93 -25.42 -44.67
#